data_AF-A0A447JP40-F1
#
_entry.id   AF-A0A447JP40-F1
#
_cell.length_a   1.000
_cell.length_b   1.000
_cell.length_c   1.000
_cell.angle_alpha   90.00
_cell.angle_beta   90.00
_cell.angle_gamma   90.00
#
_symmetry.space_group_name_H-M   'P 1'
#
loop_
_entity.id
_entity.type
_entity.pdbx_description
1 polymer ?
#
loop_
_entity_poly.entity_id
_entity_poly.type
_entity_poly.pdbx_seq_one_letter_code
_entity_poly.pdbx_strand_id
1 'polypeptide(L)'
;MALWGLPGEAATVLLASLMSMGGAVGVAASLATAGALSGHDVTVLLPAIYLMGNPVQNVGRCLGTAEVNAKYYPHIIAVCAINALLSIWVMQLIV
;
A
#
# COMPACT_ATOMS: atom_id res chain seq x y z
N MET A 1 8.56 1.30 9.48
CA MET A 1 9.16 1.86 8.25
C MET A 1 10.68 1.92 8.29
N ALA A 2 11.33 1.84 9.46
CA ALA A 2 12.80 1.81 9.58
C ALA A 2 13.50 0.74 8.72
N LEU A 3 12.94 -0.46 8.59
CA LEU A 3 13.48 -1.53 7.72
C LEU A 3 13.45 -1.17 6.23
N TRP A 4 12.58 -0.23 5.84
CA TRP A 4 12.39 0.24 4.46
C TRP A 4 12.99 1.62 4.21
N GLY A 5 13.78 2.15 5.16
CA GLY A 5 14.40 3.48 5.04
C GLY A 5 13.40 4.63 4.97
N LEU A 6 12.14 4.42 5.40
CA LEU A 6 11.07 5.41 5.31
C LEU A 6 10.68 5.95 6.70
N PRO A 7 10.15 7.19 6.77
CA PRO A 7 9.60 7.76 8.00
C PRO A 7 8.40 6.95 8.51
N GLY A 8 8.13 7.03 9.82
CA GLY A 8 7.09 6.20 10.47
C GLY A 8 5.69 6.46 9.91
N GLU A 9 5.45 7.70 9.50
CA GLU A 9 4.22 8.26 8.95
C GLU A 9 3.80 7.56 7.66
N ALA A 10 4.76 7.06 6.88
CA ALA A 10 4.51 6.29 5.66
C ALA A 10 3.72 4.99 5.92
N ALA A 11 3.74 4.46 7.14
CA ALA A 11 2.90 3.31 7.49
C ALA A 11 1.40 3.62 7.38
N THR A 12 1.00 4.86 7.65
CA THR A 12 -0.41 5.27 7.56
C THR A 12 -0.90 5.28 6.11
N VAL A 13 -0.03 5.61 5.15
CA VAL A 13 -0.30 5.52 3.71
C VAL A 13 -0.54 4.07 3.30
N LEU A 14 0.28 3.14 3.79
CA LEU A 14 0.11 1.70 3.52
C LEU A 14 -1.19 1.16 4.14
N LEU A 15 -1.49 1.53 5.38
CA LEU A 15 -2.75 1.15 6.03
C LEU A 15 -3.97 1.72 5.29
N ALA A 16 -3.89 2.96 4.81
CA ALA A 16 -4.93 3.55 3.98
C ALA A 16 -5.09 2.80 2.65
N SER A 17 -3.99 2.33 2.04
CA SER A 17 -4.03 1.60 0.76
C SER A 17 -4.67 0.21 0.87
N LEU A 18 -4.67 -0.39 2.07
CA LEU A 18 -5.43 -1.63 2.34
C LEU A 18 -6.95 -1.41 2.19
N MET A 19 -7.42 -0.22 2.50
CA MET A 19 -8.83 0.14 2.38
C MET A 19 -9.14 0.75 1.02
N SER A 20 -8.33 1.68 0.53
CA SER A 20 -8.60 2.46 -0.68
C SER A 20 -7.32 3.04 -1.28
N MET A 21 -7.13 2.83 -2.58
CA MET A 21 -6.03 3.44 -3.32
C MET A 21 -6.13 4.97 -3.31
N GLY A 22 -7.31 5.54 -3.59
CA GLY A 22 -7.54 6.98 -3.53
C GLY A 22 -7.38 7.54 -2.11
N GLY A 23 -7.76 6.77 -1.09
CA GLY A 23 -7.54 7.13 0.31
C GLY A 23 -6.06 7.24 0.66
N ALA A 24 -5.25 6.28 0.20
CA ALA A 24 -3.80 6.31 0.40
C ALA A 24 -3.11 7.48 -0.28
N VAL A 25 -3.50 7.80 -1.53
CA VAL A 25 -2.99 8.99 -2.24
C VAL A 25 -3.35 10.26 -1.48
N GLY A 26 -4.58 10.36 -0.95
CA GLY A 26 -4.99 11.48 -0.10
C GLY A 26 -4.15 11.59 1.16
N VAL A 27 -3.90 10.49 1.88
CA VAL A 27 -3.05 10.47 3.08
C VAL A 27 -1.61 10.85 2.75
N ALA A 28 -1.05 10.32 1.66
CA ALA A 28 0.30 10.66 1.22
C ALA A 28 0.42 12.16 0.87
N ALA A 29 -0.56 12.70 0.14
CA ALA A 29 -0.62 14.12 -0.18
C ALA A 29 -0.73 14.99 1.08
N SER A 30 -1.61 14.64 2.02
CA SER A 30 -1.74 15.37 3.29
C SER A 30 -0.44 15.37 4.09
N LEU A 31 0.22 14.20 4.23
CA LEU A 31 1.49 14.10 4.94
C LEU A 31 2.62 14.84 4.24
N ALA A 32 2.65 14.86 2.90
CA ALA A 32 3.60 15.65 2.14
C ALA A 32 3.38 17.16 2.35
N THR A 33 2.12 17.63 2.32
CA THR A 33 1.80 19.04 2.59
C THR A 33 2.11 19.46 4.03
N ALA A 34 2.01 18.52 4.98
CA ALA A 34 2.38 18.74 6.37
C ALA A 34 3.90 18.70 6.62
N GLY A 35 4.71 18.39 5.60
CA GLY A 35 6.16 18.23 5.72
C GLY A 35 6.61 16.94 6.43
N ALA A 36 5.69 16.00 6.67
CA ALA A 36 5.98 14.72 7.32
C ALA A 36 6.52 13.66 6.34
N LEU A 37 6.25 13.82 5.04
CA LEU A 37 6.84 13.03 3.96
C LEU A 37 7.57 13.94 2.99
N SER A 38 8.77 13.53 2.57
CA SER A 38 9.48 14.19 1.48
C SER A 38 8.95 13.75 0.11
N GLY A 39 9.25 14.51 -0.94
CA GLY A 39 8.93 14.09 -2.32
C GLY A 39 9.57 12.76 -2.71
N HIS A 40 10.73 12.44 -2.13
CA HIS A 40 11.37 11.14 -2.26
C HIS A 40 10.51 10.03 -1.65
N ASP A 41 10.08 10.20 -0.40
CA ASP A 41 9.28 9.19 0.31
C ASP A 41 7.95 8.89 -0.40
N VAL A 42 7.29 9.94 -0.91
CA VAL A 42 6.06 9.80 -1.70
C VAL A 42 6.31 9.04 -2.99
N THR A 43 7.44 9.30 -3.66
CA THR A 43 7.81 8.61 -4.91
C THR A 43 8.04 7.12 -4.66
N VAL A 44 8.76 6.79 -3.59
CA VAL A 44 9.03 5.41 -3.18
C VAL A 44 7.75 4.66 -2.81
N LEU A 45 6.79 5.35 -2.17
CA LEU A 45 5.51 4.76 -1.77
C LEU A 45 4.53 4.57 -2.93
N LEU A 46 4.71 5.26 -4.05
CA LEU A 46 3.75 5.29 -5.15
C LEU A 46 3.39 3.87 -5.64
N PRO A 47 4.32 3.02 -6.08
CA PRO A 47 3.96 1.67 -6.55
C PRO A 47 3.41 0.79 -5.43
N ALA A 48 3.85 0.97 -4.18
CA ALA A 48 3.31 0.22 -3.05
C ALA A 48 1.81 0.50 -2.83
N ILE A 49 1.37 1.75 -3.02
CA ILE A 49 -0.05 2.13 -2.97
C ILE A 49 -0.86 1.37 -4.03
N TYR A 50 -0.35 1.33 -5.26
CA TYR A 50 -1.05 0.70 -6.38
C TYR A 50 -1.03 -0.84 -6.31
N LEU A 51 0.06 -1.43 -5.83
CA LEU A 51 0.18 -2.89 -5.64
C LEU A 51 -0.64 -3.39 -4.46
N MET A 52 -0.80 -2.59 -3.40
CA MET A 52 -1.72 -2.93 -2.32
C MET A 52 -3.14 -2.97 -2.88
N GLY A 53 -3.57 -1.95 -3.62
CA GLY A 53 -4.70 -2.04 -4.54
C GLY A 53 -6.01 -2.44 -3.86
N ASN A 54 -6.33 -1.82 -2.72
CA ASN A 54 -7.60 -1.94 -2.01
C ASN A 54 -8.13 -3.38 -1.84
N PRO A 55 -7.31 -4.27 -1.26
CA PRO A 55 -7.56 -5.70 -1.24
C PRO A 55 -8.78 -6.06 -0.40
N VAL A 56 -9.08 -5.31 0.68
CA VAL A 56 -10.27 -5.56 1.51
C VAL A 56 -11.57 -5.26 0.77
N GLN A 57 -11.60 -4.18 -0.04
CA GLN A 57 -12.76 -3.88 -0.88
C GLN A 57 -12.96 -4.95 -1.98
N ASN A 58 -11.85 -5.50 -2.49
CA ASN A 58 -11.87 -6.52 -3.53
C ASN A 58 -12.33 -7.90 -3.03
N VAL A 59 -12.29 -8.16 -1.72
CA VAL A 59 -12.86 -9.40 -1.14
C VAL A 59 -14.35 -9.52 -1.48
N GLY A 60 -15.14 -8.49 -1.22
CA GLY A 60 -16.58 -8.54 -1.49
C GLY A 60 -16.91 -8.40 -2.99
N ARG A 61 -16.18 -7.54 -3.70
CA ARG A 61 -16.51 -7.17 -5.08
C ARG A 61 -16.00 -8.16 -6.14
N CYS A 62 -14.89 -8.83 -5.87
CA CYS A 62 -14.21 -9.69 -6.83
C CYS A 62 -14.12 -11.14 -6.34
N LEU A 63 -13.62 -11.35 -5.12
CA LEU A 63 -13.39 -12.72 -4.61
C LEU A 63 -14.70 -13.43 -4.28
N GLY A 64 -15.63 -12.71 -3.64
CA GLY A 64 -16.96 -13.23 -3.31
C GLY A 64 -17.83 -13.48 -4.55
N THR A 65 -17.73 -12.63 -5.58
CA THR A 65 -18.48 -12.80 -6.84
C THR A 65 -17.90 -13.88 -7.74
N ALA A 66 -16.59 -14.14 -7.64
CA ALA A 66 -15.92 -15.24 -8.32
C ALA A 66 -15.98 -16.58 -7.55
N GLU A 67 -16.76 -16.65 -6.46
CA GLU A 67 -16.94 -17.84 -5.62
C GLU A 67 -15.62 -18.47 -5.14
N VAL A 68 -14.60 -17.64 -4.93
CA VAL A 68 -13.30 -18.10 -4.45
C VAL A 68 -13.45 -18.64 -3.02
N ASN A 69 -12.81 -19.77 -2.73
CA ASN A 69 -12.88 -20.34 -1.38
C ASN A 69 -12.30 -19.34 -0.36
N ALA A 70 -13.09 -18.99 0.65
CA ALA A 70 -12.76 -18.00 1.67
C ALA A 70 -11.45 -18.29 2.42
N LYS A 71 -11.00 -19.55 2.46
CA LYS A 71 -9.70 -19.94 3.00
C LYS A 71 -8.52 -19.22 2.32
N TYR A 72 -8.64 -18.89 1.03
CA TYR A 72 -7.57 -18.26 0.26
C TYR A 72 -7.58 -16.73 0.33
N TYR A 73 -8.65 -16.10 0.83
CA TYR A 73 -8.73 -14.64 0.94
C TYR A 73 -7.54 -14.03 1.71
N PRO A 74 -7.20 -14.51 2.93
CA PRO A 74 -6.04 -13.96 3.63
C PRO A 74 -4.72 -14.20 2.90
N HIS A 75 -4.60 -15.26 2.09
CA HIS A 75 -3.39 -15.56 1.33
C HIS A 75 -3.22 -14.55 0.19
N ILE A 76 -4.30 -14.23 -0.52
CA ILE A 76 -4.30 -13.26 -1.62
C ILE A 76 -3.97 -11.86 -1.10
N ILE A 77 -4.60 -11.46 0.01
CA ILE A 77 -4.30 -10.17 0.67
C ILE A 77 -2.84 -10.11 1.14
N ALA A 78 -2.32 -11.21 1.71
CA ALA A 78 -0.93 -11.28 2.14
C ALA A 78 0.04 -11.14 0.97
N VAL A 79 -0.23 -11.75 -0.18
CA VAL A 79 0.60 -11.60 -1.39
C VAL A 79 0.62 -10.15 -1.87
N CYS A 80 -0.53 -9.46 -1.88
CA CYS A 80 -0.59 -8.03 -2.18
C CYS A 80 0.27 -7.21 -1.22
N ALA A 81 0.17 -7.46 0.09
CA ALA A 81 0.95 -6.76 1.10
C ALA A 81 2.46 -7.02 0.96
N ILE A 82 2.86 -8.27 0.72
CA ILE A 82 4.26 -8.64 0.49
C ILE A 82 4.79 -7.93 -0.75
N ASN A 83 4.05 -7.94 -1.87
CA ASN A 83 4.46 -7.26 -3.09
C ASN A 83 4.59 -5.74 -2.90
N ALA A 84 3.68 -5.11 -2.16
CA ALA A 84 3.76 -3.70 -1.83
C ALA A 84 5.03 -3.39 -1.01
N LEU A 85 5.34 -4.21 0.01
CA LEU A 85 6.55 -4.04 0.83
C LEU A 85 7.84 -4.28 0.06
N LEU A 86 7.86 -5.28 -0.84
CA LEU A 86 9.01 -5.54 -1.72
C LEU A 86 9.22 -4.40 -2.71
N SER A 87 8.14 -3.85 -3.25
CA SER A 87 8.20 -2.71 -4.18
C SER A 87 8.85 -1.48 -3.56
N ILE A 88 8.71 -1.27 -2.24
CA ILE A 88 9.37 -0.17 -1.54
C ILE A 88 10.89 -0.34 -1.61
N TRP A 89 11.42 -1.55 -1.36
CA TRP A 89 12.85 -1.80 -1.50
C TRP A 89 13.34 -1.61 -2.93
N VAL A 90 12.56 -2.07 -3.92
CA VAL A 90 12.90 -1.86 -5.33
C VAL A 90 12.99 -0.36 -5.64
N MET A 91 12.02 0.43 -5.19
CA MET A 91 12.06 1.88 -5.41
C MET A 91 13.20 2.57 -4.67
N GLN A 92 13.52 2.15 -3.45
CA GLN A 92 14.69 2.65 -2.70
C GLN A 92 16.04 2.32 -3.39
N LEU A 93 16.08 1.36 -4.31
CA LEU A 93 17.28 1.07 -5.10
C LEU A 93 17.35 1.88 -6.41
N ILE A 94 16.20 2.37 -6.89
CA ILE A 94 16.09 3.06 -8.18
C ILE A 94 16.18 4.58 -8.01
N VAL A 95 15.59 5.09 -6.93
CA VAL A 95 15.52 6.52 -6.59
C VAL A 95 16.65 6.85 -5.61
#